data_AF-A0A6B3LDA7-F1
#
_entry.id   AF-A0A6B3LDA7-F1
#
_cell.length_a   1.000
_cell.length_b   1.000
_cell.length_c   1.000
_cell.angle_alpha   90.00
_cell.angle_beta   90.00
_cell.angle_gamma   90.00
#
_symmetry.space_group_name_H-M   'P 1'
#
loop_
_entity.id
_entity.type
_entity.pdbx_description
1 polymer ?
#
loop_
_entity_poly.entity_id
_entity_poly.type
_entity_poly.pdbx_seq_one_letter_code
_entity_poly.pdbx_strand_id
1 'polypeptide(L)'
;MIQLLGNGMPDGLSRGEWHERVNDWLNWLRADPTADVAPMVDVLLRIVETSDDEVLRVYALQHLGMVRHRVGDSSLAARVDAMMSRLAAEPFDPVAGAALMMGCENDGPTDDSALRLAESERASTAARVTAIHVAVDSGDVRVLPLVRALATENETPLVLRKAAVYAIGRLGGPADAEVLSQLQGEEGVIEAAVAAARKRLAGK
;
A
#
# COMPACT_ATOMS: atom_id res chain seq x y z
N MET A 1 -27.36 2.46 10.51
CA MET A 1 -25.91 2.77 10.63
C MET A 1 -25.19 2.57 9.31
N ILE A 2 -25.15 1.34 8.77
CA ILE A 2 -24.59 1.05 7.43
C ILE A 2 -25.19 1.93 6.32
N GLN A 3 -26.50 2.21 6.38
CA GLN A 3 -27.16 3.14 5.45
C GLN A 3 -26.66 4.60 5.54
N LEU A 4 -26.18 5.06 6.71
CA LEU A 4 -25.65 6.42 6.85
C LEU A 4 -24.30 6.56 6.16
N LEU A 5 -23.44 5.54 6.27
CA LEU A 5 -22.15 5.48 5.58
C LEU A 5 -22.30 5.51 4.05
N GLY A 6 -23.35 4.86 3.52
CA GLY A 6 -23.63 4.82 2.09
C GLY A 6 -24.27 6.08 1.51
N ASN A 7 -24.69 7.04 2.36
CA ASN A 7 -25.41 8.27 1.97
C ASN A 7 -24.55 9.53 2.08
N GLY A 8 -23.26 9.40 2.45
CA GLY A 8 -22.33 10.52 2.59
C GLY A 8 -22.37 11.19 3.98
N MET A 9 -21.54 12.23 4.12
CA MET A 9 -21.41 13.00 5.36
C MET A 9 -22.72 13.74 5.69
N PRO A 10 -23.29 13.55 6.89
CA PRO A 10 -24.49 14.29 7.30
C PRO A 10 -24.25 15.79 7.44
N ASP A 11 -25.28 16.59 7.17
CA ASP A 11 -25.26 18.04 7.39
C ASP A 11 -24.93 18.38 8.85
N GLY A 12 -24.05 19.38 9.05
CA GLY A 12 -23.68 19.88 10.37
C GLY A 12 -22.52 19.17 11.05
N LEU A 13 -21.90 18.15 10.42
CA LEU A 13 -20.65 17.55 10.87
C LEU A 13 -19.45 18.18 10.15
N SER A 14 -18.35 18.39 10.87
CA SER A 14 -17.06 18.64 10.23
C SER A 14 -16.50 17.38 9.60
N ARG A 15 -15.60 17.56 8.62
CA ARG A 15 -14.92 16.45 7.95
C ARG A 15 -14.16 15.55 8.93
N GLY A 16 -13.52 16.13 9.94
CA GLY A 16 -12.79 15.38 10.97
C GLY A 16 -13.71 14.51 11.82
N GLU A 17 -14.83 15.07 12.31
CA GLU A 17 -15.81 14.32 13.09
C GLU A 17 -16.48 13.20 12.27
N TRP A 18 -16.66 13.43 10.96
CA TRP A 18 -17.15 12.40 10.06
C TRP A 18 -16.14 11.26 9.92
N HIS A 19 -14.86 11.55 9.69
CA HIS A 19 -13.80 10.55 9.59
C HIS A 19 -13.67 9.72 10.88
N GLU A 20 -13.70 10.37 12.05
CA GLU A 20 -13.65 9.71 13.35
C GLU A 20 -14.81 8.72 13.54
N ARG A 21 -16.04 9.16 13.25
CA ARG A 21 -17.23 8.31 13.36
C ARG A 21 -17.21 7.13 12.40
N VAL A 22 -16.78 7.34 11.15
CA VAL A 22 -16.62 6.26 10.17
C VAL A 22 -15.63 5.22 10.71
N ASN A 23 -14.47 5.67 11.19
CA ASN A 23 -13.44 4.78 11.73
C ASN A 23 -13.94 4.02 12.98
N ASP A 24 -14.66 4.67 13.89
CA ASP A 24 -15.23 4.01 15.07
C ASP A 24 -16.23 2.93 14.70
N TRP A 25 -17.11 3.20 13.74
CA TRP A 25 -18.09 2.22 13.28
C TRP A 25 -17.42 1.03 12.58
N LEU A 26 -16.42 1.29 11.75
CA LEU A 26 -15.68 0.23 11.07
C LEU A 26 -14.85 -0.61 12.06
N ASN A 27 -14.29 0.01 13.10
CA ASN A 27 -13.63 -0.71 14.19
C ASN A 27 -14.59 -1.55 15.01
N TRP A 28 -15.79 -1.04 15.30
CA TRP A 28 -16.81 -1.80 16.02
C TRP A 28 -17.28 -3.03 15.23
N LEU A 29 -17.59 -2.87 13.94
CA LEU A 29 -17.99 -3.99 13.06
C LEU A 29 -16.87 -5.02 12.90
N ARG A 30 -15.61 -4.59 12.93
CA ARG A 30 -14.46 -5.47 12.93
C ARG A 30 -14.34 -6.28 14.24
N ALA A 31 -14.66 -5.68 15.38
CA ALA A 31 -14.41 -6.26 16.70
C ALA A 31 -15.33 -7.47 17.03
N ASP A 32 -16.51 -7.56 16.41
CA ASP A 32 -17.39 -8.72 16.55
C ASP A 32 -17.04 -9.79 15.51
N PRO A 33 -16.47 -10.96 15.90
CA PRO A 33 -16.12 -12.02 14.96
C PRO A 33 -17.34 -12.77 14.41
N THR A 34 -18.52 -12.62 15.03
CA THR A 34 -19.77 -13.31 14.65
C THR A 34 -20.67 -12.48 13.74
N ALA A 35 -20.39 -11.18 13.60
CA ALA A 35 -21.17 -10.29 12.76
C ALA A 35 -21.10 -10.69 11.27
N ASP A 36 -22.26 -10.66 10.61
CA ASP A 36 -22.34 -10.70 9.15
C ASP A 36 -21.74 -9.42 8.56
N VAL A 37 -20.64 -9.59 7.83
CA VAL A 37 -19.89 -8.48 7.24
C VAL A 37 -20.39 -8.10 5.85
N ALA A 38 -21.27 -8.89 5.21
CA ALA A 38 -21.67 -8.65 3.83
C ALA A 38 -22.29 -7.25 3.60
N PRO A 39 -23.24 -6.77 4.45
CA PRO A 39 -23.81 -5.43 4.28
C PRO A 39 -22.77 -4.31 4.46
N MET A 40 -21.77 -4.52 5.31
CA MET A 40 -20.67 -3.59 5.49
C MET A 40 -19.76 -3.57 4.25
N VAL A 41 -19.41 -4.74 3.71
CA VAL A 41 -18.57 -4.85 2.51
C VAL A 41 -19.20 -4.12 1.33
N ASP A 42 -20.50 -4.25 1.11
CA ASP A 42 -21.18 -3.51 0.03
C ASP A 42 -21.10 -1.99 0.20
N VAL A 43 -21.19 -1.49 1.43
CA VAL A 43 -21.03 -0.06 1.71
C VAL A 43 -19.58 0.38 1.53
N LEU A 44 -18.61 -0.40 1.98
CA LEU A 44 -17.20 -0.10 1.80
C LEU A 44 -16.83 -0.07 0.30
N LEU A 45 -17.29 -1.04 -0.48
CA LEU A 45 -17.11 -1.05 -1.94
C LEU A 45 -17.70 0.22 -2.58
N ARG A 46 -18.87 0.67 -2.11
CA ARG A 46 -19.47 1.93 -2.59
C ARG A 46 -18.62 3.14 -2.22
N ILE A 47 -18.13 3.24 -0.97
CA ILE A 47 -17.27 4.35 -0.54
C ILE A 47 -16.01 4.41 -1.40
N VAL A 48 -15.36 3.27 -1.65
CA VAL A 48 -14.17 3.20 -2.51
C VAL A 48 -14.45 3.69 -3.92
N GLU A 49 -15.62 3.34 -4.48
CA GLU A 49 -16.00 3.68 -5.86
C GLU A 49 -16.47 5.13 -6.02
N THR A 50 -17.26 5.66 -5.09
CA THR A 50 -18.02 6.90 -5.31
C THR A 50 -17.58 8.09 -4.46
N SER A 51 -16.70 7.89 -3.47
CA SER A 51 -16.23 8.99 -2.63
C SER A 51 -15.15 9.79 -3.36
N ASP A 52 -15.26 11.12 -3.36
CA ASP A 52 -14.18 12.02 -3.79
C ASP A 52 -13.13 12.25 -2.68
N ASP A 53 -13.39 11.76 -1.46
CA ASP A 53 -12.49 11.86 -0.32
C ASP A 53 -11.52 10.68 -0.28
N GLU A 54 -10.25 10.94 -0.65
CA GLU A 54 -9.16 9.96 -0.66
C GLU A 54 -9.00 9.26 0.70
N VAL A 55 -9.11 9.99 1.81
CA VAL A 55 -8.90 9.42 3.15
C VAL A 55 -9.99 8.40 3.45
N LEU A 56 -11.24 8.70 3.11
CA LEU A 56 -12.35 7.74 3.25
C LEU A 56 -12.18 6.52 2.35
N ARG A 57 -11.70 6.71 1.11
CA ARG A 57 -11.41 5.58 0.20
C ARG A 57 -10.31 4.69 0.77
N VAL A 58 -9.23 5.25 1.32
CA VAL A 58 -8.15 4.50 1.97
C VAL A 58 -8.67 3.72 3.17
N TYR A 59 -9.45 4.34 4.06
CA TYR A 59 -10.05 3.62 5.19
C TYR A 59 -10.95 2.49 4.72
N ALA A 60 -11.80 2.75 3.73
CA ALA A 60 -12.67 1.71 3.20
C ALA A 60 -11.89 0.52 2.62
N LEU A 61 -10.80 0.78 1.88
CA LEU A 61 -9.90 -0.27 1.39
C LEU A 61 -9.23 -1.05 2.52
N GLN A 62 -8.71 -0.37 3.54
CA GLN A 62 -8.08 -1.02 4.70
C GLN A 62 -9.08 -1.96 5.40
N HIS A 63 -10.29 -1.48 5.63
CA HIS A 63 -11.33 -2.31 6.25
C HIS A 63 -11.76 -3.46 5.35
N LEU A 64 -11.88 -3.26 4.04
CA LEU A 64 -12.14 -4.35 3.08
C LEU A 64 -11.07 -5.44 3.16
N GLY A 65 -9.78 -5.06 3.15
CA GLY A 65 -8.66 -6.00 3.29
C GLY A 65 -8.73 -6.79 4.59
N MET A 66 -9.03 -6.12 5.70
CA MET A 66 -9.12 -6.77 7.00
C MET A 66 -10.28 -7.76 7.14
N VAL A 67 -11.43 -7.51 6.49
CA VAL A 67 -12.60 -8.39 6.60
C VAL A 67 -12.75 -9.37 5.46
N ARG A 68 -11.89 -9.30 4.43
CA ARG A 68 -11.98 -10.12 3.22
C ARG A 68 -12.00 -11.63 3.50
N HIS A 69 -11.23 -12.10 4.48
CA HIS A 69 -11.21 -13.51 4.90
C HIS A 69 -12.50 -13.98 5.59
N ARG A 70 -13.34 -13.04 6.08
CA ARG A 70 -14.64 -13.32 6.71
C ARG A 70 -15.79 -13.34 5.71
N VAL A 71 -15.55 -12.93 4.47
CA VAL A 71 -16.56 -12.94 3.41
C VAL A 71 -16.75 -14.36 2.90
N GLY A 72 -17.80 -15.03 3.38
CA GLY A 72 -18.14 -16.39 2.97
C GLY A 72 -18.79 -16.50 1.58
N ASP A 73 -19.33 -15.40 1.06
CA ASP A 73 -19.90 -15.34 -0.29
C ASP A 73 -18.79 -15.17 -1.33
N SER A 74 -18.57 -16.19 -2.17
CA SER A 74 -17.54 -16.20 -3.20
C SER A 74 -17.70 -15.09 -4.24
N SER A 75 -18.92 -14.66 -4.56
CA SER A 75 -19.18 -13.56 -5.50
C SER A 75 -18.80 -12.22 -4.89
N LEU A 76 -19.16 -12.01 -3.62
CA LEU A 76 -18.80 -10.79 -2.90
C LEU A 76 -17.28 -10.70 -2.66
N ALA A 77 -16.66 -11.82 -2.29
CA ALA A 77 -15.21 -11.97 -2.20
C ALA A 77 -14.50 -11.58 -3.51
N ALA A 78 -14.95 -12.13 -4.64
CA ALA A 78 -14.40 -11.81 -5.96
C ALA A 78 -14.57 -10.32 -6.33
N ARG A 79 -15.66 -9.67 -5.91
CA ARG A 79 -15.85 -8.23 -6.10
C ARG A 79 -14.83 -7.39 -5.32
N VAL A 80 -14.50 -7.79 -4.10
CA VAL A 80 -13.47 -7.13 -3.29
C VAL A 80 -12.09 -7.28 -3.94
N ASP A 81 -11.74 -8.50 -4.36
CA ASP A 81 -10.46 -8.75 -5.02
C ASP A 81 -10.33 -7.97 -6.32
N ALA A 82 -11.38 -7.99 -7.15
CA ALA A 82 -11.41 -7.24 -8.41
C ALA A 82 -11.26 -5.73 -8.19
N MET A 83 -11.86 -5.18 -7.13
CA MET A 83 -11.71 -3.77 -6.76
C MET A 83 -10.25 -3.44 -6.42
N MET A 84 -9.62 -4.24 -5.55
CA MET A 84 -8.23 -4.03 -5.14
C MET A 84 -7.27 -4.17 -6.33
N SER A 85 -7.41 -5.23 -7.14
CA SER A 85 -6.57 -5.44 -8.33
C SER A 85 -6.73 -4.31 -9.34
N ARG A 86 -7.96 -3.83 -9.59
CA ARG A 86 -8.22 -2.71 -10.51
C ARG A 86 -7.53 -1.44 -10.03
N LEU A 87 -7.72 -1.05 -8.76
CA LEU A 87 -7.13 0.17 -8.22
C LEU A 87 -5.60 0.10 -8.13
N ALA A 88 -5.05 -1.05 -7.77
CA ALA A 88 -3.60 -1.27 -7.76
C ALA A 88 -2.96 -1.17 -9.16
N ALA A 89 -3.74 -1.46 -10.20
CA ALA A 89 -3.31 -1.36 -11.60
C ALA A 89 -3.42 0.05 -12.19
N GLU A 90 -3.97 1.03 -11.46
CA GLU A 90 -4.19 2.41 -11.91
C GLU A 90 -3.21 3.37 -11.19
N PRO A 91 -2.02 3.67 -11.76
CA PRO A 91 -0.97 4.41 -11.04
C PRO A 91 -1.34 5.85 -10.66
N PHE A 92 -2.39 6.40 -11.28
CA PHE A 92 -2.88 7.75 -10.99
C PHE A 92 -3.95 7.78 -9.90
N ASP A 93 -4.47 6.62 -9.51
CA ASP A 93 -5.45 6.58 -8.44
C ASP A 93 -4.73 6.86 -7.11
N PRO A 94 -5.16 7.87 -6.34
CA PRO A 94 -4.51 8.22 -5.08
C PRO A 94 -4.47 7.05 -4.09
N VAL A 95 -5.39 6.09 -4.20
CA VAL A 95 -5.44 4.92 -3.30
C VAL A 95 -4.77 3.66 -3.86
N ALA A 96 -4.09 3.75 -5.00
CA ALA A 96 -3.44 2.61 -5.65
C ALA A 96 -2.46 1.86 -4.73
N GLY A 97 -1.68 2.60 -3.93
CA GLY A 97 -0.76 2.00 -2.96
C GLY A 97 -1.49 1.22 -1.85
N ALA A 98 -2.58 1.77 -1.32
CA ALA A 98 -3.39 1.09 -0.31
C ALA A 98 -4.08 -0.17 -0.89
N ALA A 99 -4.62 -0.06 -2.10
CA ALA A 99 -5.23 -1.18 -2.81
C ALA A 99 -4.22 -2.31 -3.07
N LEU A 100 -3.00 -1.97 -3.50
CA LEU A 100 -1.92 -2.93 -3.70
C LEU A 100 -1.61 -3.66 -2.39
N MET A 101 -1.35 -2.92 -1.31
CA MET A 101 -1.02 -3.49 0.00
C MET A 101 -2.10 -4.47 0.49
N MET A 102 -3.36 -4.04 0.46
CA MET A 102 -4.49 -4.87 0.93
C MET A 102 -4.72 -6.09 0.03
N GLY A 103 -4.49 -5.97 -1.27
CA GLY A 103 -4.53 -7.10 -2.20
C GLY A 103 -3.47 -8.15 -1.89
N CYS A 104 -2.23 -7.71 -1.59
CA CYS A 104 -1.13 -8.60 -1.20
C CYS A 104 -1.43 -9.38 0.08
N GLU A 105 -1.96 -8.70 1.09
CA GLU A 105 -2.28 -9.31 2.40
C GLU A 105 -3.38 -10.39 2.32
N ASN A 106 -4.15 -10.40 1.22
CA ASN A 106 -5.26 -11.33 1.02
C ASN A 106 -4.97 -12.36 -0.09
N ASP A 107 -3.69 -12.64 -0.36
CA ASP A 107 -3.25 -13.55 -1.42
C ASP A 107 -3.86 -13.22 -2.81
N GLY A 108 -4.26 -11.96 -3.01
CA GLY A 108 -4.77 -11.48 -4.28
C GLY A 108 -3.67 -11.48 -5.33
N PRO A 109 -4.00 -11.54 -6.64
CA PRO A 109 -3.00 -11.48 -7.69
C PRO A 109 -2.27 -10.13 -7.63
N THR A 110 -1.04 -10.17 -7.14
CA THR A 110 -0.09 -9.07 -7.20
C THR A 110 0.72 -9.27 -8.48
N ASP A 111 0.04 -9.06 -9.62
CA ASP A 111 0.68 -9.03 -10.94
C ASP A 111 1.89 -8.08 -10.96
N ASP A 112 2.38 -7.74 -12.15
CA ASP A 112 3.33 -6.65 -12.38
C ASP A 112 2.85 -5.27 -11.86
N SER A 113 1.69 -5.16 -11.21
CA SER A 113 1.18 -3.93 -10.57
C SER A 113 2.17 -3.32 -9.56
N ALA A 114 2.88 -4.12 -8.75
CA ALA A 114 3.90 -3.57 -7.85
C ALA A 114 5.06 -2.94 -8.64
N LEU A 115 5.56 -3.63 -9.66
CA LEU A 115 6.63 -3.10 -10.50
C LEU A 115 6.18 -1.84 -11.26
N ARG A 116 5.02 -1.91 -11.94
CA ARG A 116 4.42 -0.77 -12.66
C ARG A 116 4.19 0.44 -11.77
N LEU A 117 3.70 0.22 -10.55
CA LEU A 117 3.43 1.31 -9.61
C LEU A 117 4.73 1.92 -9.09
N ALA A 118 5.78 1.12 -8.84
CA ALA A 118 7.09 1.62 -8.44
C ALA A 118 7.77 2.44 -9.56
N GLU A 119 7.65 1.99 -10.81
CA GLU A 119 8.23 2.62 -12.01
C GLU A 119 7.48 3.89 -12.46
N SER A 120 6.20 4.04 -12.10
CA SER A 120 5.39 5.17 -12.54
C SER A 120 5.79 6.46 -11.83
N GLU A 121 6.43 7.39 -12.55
CA GLU A 121 6.74 8.74 -12.06
C GLU A 121 5.50 9.57 -11.70
N ARG A 122 4.35 9.18 -12.24
CA ARG A 122 3.06 9.82 -12.00
C ARG A 122 2.33 9.27 -10.77
N ALA A 123 2.79 8.14 -10.22
CA ALA A 123 2.28 7.62 -8.96
C ALA A 123 2.82 8.46 -7.80
N SER A 124 2.02 8.56 -6.73
CA SER A 124 2.45 9.30 -5.54
C SER A 124 3.70 8.66 -4.93
N THR A 125 4.53 9.47 -4.27
CA THR A 125 5.72 8.97 -3.55
C THR A 125 5.36 7.86 -2.57
N ALA A 126 4.23 7.99 -1.87
CA ALA A 126 3.74 6.96 -0.94
C ALA A 126 3.36 5.66 -1.67
N ALA A 127 2.64 5.74 -2.79
CA ALA A 127 2.28 4.57 -3.59
C ALA A 127 3.52 3.83 -4.12
N ARG A 128 4.51 4.57 -4.63
CA ARG A 128 5.79 4.02 -5.09
C ARG A 128 6.58 3.35 -3.97
N VAL A 129 6.63 3.95 -2.77
CA VAL A 129 7.24 3.33 -1.58
C VAL A 129 6.54 2.02 -1.25
N THR A 130 5.21 2.01 -1.16
CA THR A 130 4.44 0.78 -0.90
C THR A 130 4.73 -0.29 -1.94
N ALA A 131 4.79 0.08 -3.21
CA ALA A 131 5.07 -0.84 -4.31
C ALA A 131 6.47 -1.48 -4.20
N ILE A 132 7.49 -0.70 -3.82
CA ILE A 132 8.84 -1.23 -3.54
C ILE A 132 8.81 -2.22 -2.38
N HIS A 133 8.09 -1.91 -1.29
CA HIS A 133 7.97 -2.80 -0.14
C HIS A 133 7.26 -4.11 -0.49
N VAL A 134 6.17 -4.04 -1.26
CA VAL A 134 5.46 -5.22 -1.77
C VAL A 134 6.37 -6.09 -2.64
N ALA A 135 7.14 -5.50 -3.55
CA ALA A 135 8.10 -6.23 -4.37
C ALA A 135 9.20 -6.90 -3.52
N VAL A 136 9.63 -6.26 -2.43
CA VAL A 136 10.58 -6.85 -1.48
C VAL A 136 9.98 -8.06 -0.75
N ASP A 137 8.75 -7.92 -0.26
CA ASP A 137 8.08 -8.96 0.51
C ASP A 137 7.71 -10.18 -0.37
N SER A 138 7.43 -9.95 -1.67
CA SER A 138 7.20 -11.01 -2.65
C SER A 138 8.49 -11.61 -3.24
N GLY A 139 9.66 -11.02 -2.94
CA GLY A 139 10.94 -11.49 -3.48
C GLY A 139 11.19 -11.11 -4.95
N ASP A 140 10.48 -10.12 -5.50
CA ASP A 140 10.57 -9.75 -6.91
C ASP A 140 11.85 -8.96 -7.22
N VAL A 141 12.88 -9.68 -7.63
CA VAL A 141 14.19 -9.12 -8.01
C VAL A 141 14.13 -8.22 -9.24
N ARG A 142 13.04 -8.21 -10.01
CA ARG A 142 12.88 -7.32 -11.19
C ARG A 142 12.85 -5.84 -10.79
N VAL A 143 12.56 -5.53 -9.51
CA VAL A 143 12.60 -4.15 -8.99
C VAL A 143 14.03 -3.61 -8.83
N LEU A 144 15.07 -4.47 -8.84
CA LEU A 144 16.46 -4.09 -8.56
C LEU A 144 17.03 -2.97 -9.46
N PRO A 145 16.84 -2.98 -10.80
CA PRO A 145 17.32 -1.89 -11.65
C PRO A 145 16.73 -0.53 -11.23
N LEU A 146 15.43 -0.47 -10.96
CA LEU A 146 14.75 0.73 -10.50
C LEU A 146 15.30 1.21 -9.16
N VAL A 147 15.38 0.33 -8.14
CA VAL A 147 15.82 0.77 -6.80
C VAL A 147 17.30 1.14 -6.75
N ARG A 148 18.14 0.61 -7.64
CA ARG A 148 19.52 1.08 -7.79
C ARG A 148 19.57 2.53 -8.26
N ALA A 149 18.79 2.87 -9.28
CA ALA A 149 18.70 4.24 -9.80
C ALA A 149 18.12 5.20 -8.74
N LEU A 150 17.00 4.84 -8.12
CA LEU A 150 16.36 5.65 -7.08
C LEU A 150 17.26 5.88 -5.87
N ALA A 151 18.12 4.94 -5.51
CA ALA A 151 19.02 5.11 -4.37
C ALA A 151 20.11 6.17 -4.64
N THR A 152 20.63 6.25 -5.86
CA THR A 152 21.79 7.10 -6.22
C THR A 152 21.42 8.45 -6.81
N GLU A 153 20.18 8.64 -7.26
CA GLU A 153 19.70 9.92 -7.77
C GLU A 153 19.39 10.92 -6.64
N ASN A 154 20.17 12.00 -6.55
CA ASN A 154 20.02 13.04 -5.51
C ASN A 154 18.67 13.77 -5.54
N GLU A 155 18.02 13.84 -6.70
CA GLU A 155 16.71 14.46 -6.87
C GLU A 155 15.56 13.56 -6.39
N THR A 156 15.84 12.26 -6.15
CA THR A 156 14.83 11.34 -5.65
C THR A 156 14.42 11.72 -4.22
N PRO A 157 13.11 11.78 -3.90
CA PRO A 157 12.65 12.06 -2.54
C PRO A 157 13.28 11.14 -1.50
N LEU A 158 13.74 11.70 -0.37
CA LEU A 158 14.49 10.98 0.67
C LEU A 158 13.82 9.67 1.11
N VAL A 159 12.49 9.66 1.20
CA VAL A 159 11.71 8.46 1.57
C VAL A 159 11.80 7.35 0.52
N LEU A 160 11.81 7.69 -0.78
CA LEU A 160 12.00 6.72 -1.87
C LEU A 160 13.43 6.21 -1.90
N ARG A 161 14.42 7.09 -1.72
CA ARG A 161 15.84 6.69 -1.61
C ARG A 161 16.03 5.68 -0.48
N LYS A 162 15.42 5.94 0.69
CA LYS A 162 15.45 5.03 1.84
C LYS A 162 14.79 3.68 1.54
N ALA A 163 13.61 3.67 0.91
CA ALA A 163 12.91 2.45 0.51
C ALA A 163 13.75 1.64 -0.51
N ALA A 164 14.40 2.33 -1.44
CA ALA A 164 15.27 1.75 -2.43
C ALA A 164 16.52 1.09 -1.81
N VAL A 165 17.20 1.78 -0.90
CA VAL A 165 18.34 1.21 -0.13
C VAL A 165 17.91 -0.03 0.67
N TYR A 166 16.73 0.03 1.30
CA TYR A 166 16.14 -1.13 1.98
C TYR A 166 15.93 -2.30 1.03
N ALA A 167 15.36 -2.06 -0.16
CA ALA A 167 15.11 -3.08 -1.16
C ALA A 167 16.41 -3.72 -1.67
N ILE A 168 17.45 -2.91 -1.93
CA ILE A 168 18.79 -3.41 -2.30
C ILE A 168 19.33 -4.35 -1.22
N GLY A 169 19.23 -3.97 0.06
CA GLY A 169 19.70 -4.82 1.16
C GLY A 169 18.92 -6.14 1.30
N ARG A 170 17.65 -6.18 0.87
CA ARG A 170 16.78 -7.36 1.00
C ARG A 170 16.86 -8.27 -0.21
N LEU A 171 16.83 -7.73 -1.41
CA LEU A 171 16.77 -8.48 -2.67
C LEU A 171 18.12 -8.58 -3.38
N GLY A 172 18.99 -7.59 -3.19
CA GLY A 172 20.27 -7.49 -3.87
C GLY A 172 21.27 -8.59 -3.49
N GLY A 173 22.37 -8.64 -4.22
CA GLY A 173 23.47 -9.59 -4.05
C GLY A 173 24.82 -8.89 -3.93
N PRO A 174 25.93 -9.64 -4.00
CA PRO A 174 27.29 -9.08 -3.86
C PRO A 174 27.59 -7.93 -4.83
N ALA A 175 27.02 -7.96 -6.04
CA ALA A 175 27.17 -6.89 -7.04
C ALA A 175 26.60 -5.54 -6.60
N ASP A 176 25.68 -5.53 -5.63
CA ASP A 176 25.07 -4.31 -5.09
C ASP A 176 25.92 -3.61 -4.03
N ALA A 177 27.02 -4.23 -3.59
CA ALA A 177 27.94 -3.64 -2.62
C ALA A 177 28.55 -2.31 -3.12
N GLU A 178 28.77 -2.20 -4.43
CA GLU A 178 29.30 -0.98 -5.05
C GLU A 178 28.29 0.16 -4.98
N VAL A 179 27.02 -0.11 -5.30
CA VAL A 179 25.92 0.87 -5.22
C VAL A 179 25.80 1.39 -3.79
N LEU A 180 25.83 0.51 -2.79
CA LEU A 180 25.79 0.92 -1.38
C LEU A 180 27.06 1.67 -0.94
N SER A 181 28.20 1.47 -1.60
CA SER A 181 29.44 2.18 -1.28
C SER A 181 29.43 3.61 -1.80
N GLN A 182 28.78 3.86 -2.93
CA GLN A 182 28.58 5.21 -3.48
C GLN A 182 27.73 6.11 -2.57
N LEU A 183 26.89 5.51 -1.72
CA LEU A 183 26.02 6.20 -0.78
C LEU A 183 26.68 6.42 0.61
N GLN A 184 27.93 6.02 0.78
CA GLN A 184 28.66 6.24 2.03
C GLN A 184 29.00 7.72 2.21
N GLY A 185 28.79 8.23 3.43
CA GLY A 185 29.01 9.64 3.74
C GLY A 185 27.82 10.54 3.43
N GLU A 186 26.70 10.01 2.93
CA GLU A 186 25.44 10.73 2.96
C GLU A 186 24.95 10.96 4.38
N GLU A 187 24.33 12.10 4.63
CA GLU A 187 23.94 12.48 5.99
C GLU A 187 22.65 11.77 6.46
N GLY A 188 22.65 11.38 7.74
CA GLY A 188 21.44 11.05 8.49
C GLY A 188 20.79 9.72 8.11
N VAL A 189 19.55 9.77 7.60
CA VAL A 189 18.68 8.60 7.47
C VAL A 189 19.17 7.60 6.40
N ILE A 190 19.87 8.09 5.38
CA ILE A 190 20.41 7.24 4.31
C ILE A 190 21.60 6.42 4.81
N GLU A 191 22.51 7.01 5.59
CA GLU A 191 23.66 6.30 6.17
C GLU A 191 23.22 5.08 7.00
N ALA A 192 22.23 5.27 7.87
CA ALA A 192 21.67 4.19 8.68
C ALA A 192 21.04 3.07 7.82
N ALA A 193 20.35 3.43 6.73
CA ALA A 193 19.78 2.48 5.80
C ALA A 193 20.87 1.69 5.05
N VAL A 194 21.93 2.36 4.60
CA VAL A 194 23.08 1.77 3.90
C VAL A 194 23.80 0.78 4.81
N ALA A 195 24.08 1.15 6.05
CA ALA A 195 24.71 0.26 7.03
C ALA A 195 23.88 -1.01 7.25
N ALA A 196 22.56 -0.86 7.39
CA ALA A 196 21.64 -1.99 7.55
C ALA A 196 21.54 -2.87 6.29
N ALA A 197 21.60 -2.27 5.09
CA ALA A 197 21.60 -3.00 3.82
C ALA A 197 22.90 -3.80 3.63
N ARG A 198 24.07 -3.21 3.90
CA ARG A 198 25.37 -3.89 3.80
C ARG A 198 25.47 -5.08 4.75
N LYS A 199 24.99 -4.93 5.99
CA LYS A 199 24.96 -6.05 6.96
C LYS A 199 24.17 -7.25 6.43
N ARG A 200 23.06 -6.98 5.73
CA ARG A 200 22.25 -8.04 5.11
C ARG A 200 22.95 -8.70 3.94
N LEU A 201 23.57 -7.91 3.06
CA LEU A 201 24.33 -8.45 1.93
C LEU A 201 25.52 -9.31 2.38
N ALA A 202 26.21 -8.92 3.46
CA ALA A 202 27.33 -9.68 4.01
C ALA A 202 26.91 -11.02 4.65
N GLY A 203 25.62 -11.19 4.96
CA GLY A 203 25.06 -12.44 5.49
C GLY A 203 24.49 -13.38 4.44
N LYS A 204 24.57 -13.01 3.15
CA LYS A 204 24.17 -13.86 2.00
C LYS A 204 25.41 -14.51 1.39
#